data_AF-A0A5C6CIF4-F1
#
_entry.id   AF-A0A5C6CIF4-F1
#
_cell.length_a   1.000
_cell.length_b   1.000
_cell.length_c   1.000
_cell.angle_alpha   90.00
_cell.angle_beta   90.00
_cell.angle_gamma   90.00
#
_symmetry.space_group_name_H-M   'P 1'
#
loop_
_entity.id
_entity.type
_entity.pdbx_description
1 polymer ?
#
loop_
_entity_poly.entity_id
_entity_poly.type
_entity_poly.pdbx_seq_one_letter_code
_entity_poly.pdbx_strand_id
1 'polypeptide(L)'
;MTLKPHRLFAVTLAWLLLPLAGCRVLSPTPIPVASQQMAPALVENTDPQFEFGQPQPIIDGVGWVFGIPDKILLWDRRVNRHKISEPTISATADYLEHNNLPHIKVRANQYAPLQDWKRLTQNTTVAWPWRYTLGTLSVAGEAILPGRIVGGDHFNPFTQTIHLYSDIPAVALHEAAHAKDFTRRTYQGSYAAAYLFVPLWHETLASQDVFAYLEERQDVPAIIEANRILYPAYGTYVGGALGNFVPSYSLPIYYGMVIAGHANGRMLSEQMR
;
A
#
# COMPACT_ATOMS: atom_id res chain seq x y z
N MET A 1 27.90 28.81 -22.70
CA MET A 1 28.01 28.17 -21.37
C MET A 1 27.49 26.74 -21.52
N THR A 2 28.38 25.79 -21.81
CA THR A 2 28.01 24.40 -22.11
C THR A 2 27.61 23.68 -20.83
N LEU A 3 26.35 23.25 -20.74
CA LEU A 3 25.88 22.39 -19.66
C LEU A 3 26.70 21.11 -19.66
N LYS A 4 27.33 20.79 -18.51
CA LYS A 4 28.07 19.53 -18.34
C LYS A 4 27.14 18.35 -18.68
N PRO A 5 27.64 17.28 -19.32
CA PRO A 5 26.81 16.16 -19.82
C PRO A 5 25.90 15.53 -18.76
N HIS A 6 26.34 15.46 -17.50
CA HIS A 6 25.53 14.98 -16.38
C HIS A 6 24.31 15.87 -16.08
N ARG A 7 24.41 17.19 -16.32
CA ARG A 7 23.28 18.12 -16.19
C ARG A 7 22.30 17.99 -17.34
N LEU A 8 22.78 17.72 -18.56
CA LEU A 8 21.93 17.48 -19.72
C LEU A 8 21.09 16.20 -19.54
N PHE A 9 21.71 15.14 -19.00
CA PHE A 9 21.05 13.87 -18.69
C PHE A 9 20.00 14.01 -17.57
N ALA A 10 20.34 14.73 -16.49
CA ALA A 10 19.39 15.01 -15.42
C ALA A 10 18.17 15.84 -15.89
N VAL A 11 18.39 16.81 -16.79
CA VAL A 11 17.30 17.60 -17.38
C VAL A 11 16.44 16.76 -18.30
N THR A 12 17.01 15.94 -19.18
CA THR A 12 16.23 15.05 -20.06
C THR A 12 15.44 14.00 -19.28
N LEU A 13 16.02 13.43 -18.23
CA LEU A 13 15.33 12.49 -17.35
C LEU A 13 14.18 13.19 -16.60
N ALA A 14 14.41 14.38 -16.03
CA ALA A 14 13.36 15.17 -15.39
C ALA A 14 12.20 15.49 -16.34
N TRP A 15 12.49 15.78 -17.61
CA TRP A 15 11.48 15.97 -18.65
C TRP A 15 10.68 14.70 -18.98
N LEU A 16 11.32 13.53 -18.98
CA LEU A 16 10.66 12.23 -19.17
C LEU A 16 9.79 11.82 -17.98
N LEU A 17 10.01 12.41 -16.80
CA LEU A 17 9.29 12.10 -15.56
C LEU A 17 8.14 13.07 -15.24
N LEU A 18 8.09 14.24 -15.89
CA LEU A 18 6.96 15.18 -15.85
C LEU A 18 5.58 14.52 -16.09
N PRO A 19 5.39 13.57 -17.03
CA PRO A 19 4.09 12.90 -17.18
C PRO A 19 3.70 12.01 -15.98
N LEU A 20 4.65 11.57 -15.14
CA LEU A 20 4.36 10.83 -13.89
C LEU A 20 3.88 11.76 -12.76
N ALA A 21 3.96 13.08 -12.95
CA ALA A 21 3.44 14.10 -12.05
C ALA A 21 2.21 14.83 -12.62
N GLY A 22 1.62 14.33 -13.71
CA GLY A 22 0.46 14.95 -14.37
C GLY A 22 -0.78 15.02 -13.47
N CYS A 23 -1.64 16.00 -13.73
CA CYS A 23 -2.99 16.03 -13.19
C CYS A 23 -3.70 14.74 -13.66
N ARG A 24 -4.04 13.84 -12.72
CA ARG A 24 -4.61 12.49 -12.97
C ARG A 24 -3.64 11.34 -13.29
N VAL A 25 -2.42 11.33 -12.76
CA VAL A 25 -1.56 10.12 -12.81
C VAL A 25 -2.26 8.87 -12.22
N LEU A 26 -3.13 9.06 -11.23
CA LEU A 26 -3.96 8.01 -10.62
C LEU A 26 -5.37 7.94 -11.25
N SER A 27 -5.48 8.15 -12.56
CA SER A 27 -6.75 8.04 -13.27
C SER A 27 -7.42 6.69 -13.01
N PRO A 28 -8.72 6.68 -12.62
CA PRO A 28 -9.45 5.46 -12.29
C PRO A 28 -9.31 4.40 -13.38
N THR A 29 -8.69 3.28 -13.04
CA THR A 29 -8.49 2.14 -13.95
C THR A 29 -8.59 0.87 -13.13
N PRO A 30 -9.63 0.03 -13.33
CA PRO A 30 -9.78 -1.19 -12.55
C PRO A 30 -8.72 -2.21 -12.95
N ILE A 31 -8.23 -2.97 -11.98
CA ILE A 31 -7.42 -4.16 -12.21
C ILE A 31 -8.31 -5.24 -12.84
N PRO A 32 -8.03 -5.68 -14.08
CA PRO A 32 -8.80 -6.74 -14.71
C PRO A 32 -8.44 -8.09 -14.08
N VAL A 33 -9.46 -8.82 -13.63
CA VAL A 33 -9.32 -10.15 -13.02
C VAL A 33 -9.98 -11.18 -13.94
N ALA A 34 -9.18 -11.78 -14.84
CA ALA A 34 -9.63 -12.88 -15.70
C ALA A 34 -9.57 -14.24 -14.97
N SER A 35 -8.65 -14.39 -14.04
CA SER A 35 -8.52 -15.56 -13.17
C SER A 35 -7.83 -15.17 -11.86
N GLN A 36 -8.09 -15.90 -10.78
CA GLN A 36 -7.46 -15.70 -9.47
C GLN A 36 -6.71 -16.95 -9.06
N GLN A 37 -5.47 -16.77 -8.64
CA GLN A 37 -4.61 -17.79 -8.07
C GLN A 37 -4.74 -17.73 -6.55
N MET A 38 -5.32 -18.77 -5.97
CA MET A 38 -5.57 -18.89 -4.53
C MET A 38 -5.01 -20.22 -4.03
N ALA A 39 -4.34 -20.19 -2.89
CA ALA A 39 -3.84 -21.40 -2.27
C ALA A 39 -5.01 -22.15 -1.62
N PRO A 40 -5.27 -23.44 -1.94
CA PRO A 40 -6.40 -24.18 -1.39
C PRO A 40 -6.42 -24.16 0.15
N ALA A 41 -5.25 -24.36 0.78
CA ALA A 41 -5.12 -24.34 2.24
C ALA A 41 -5.45 -22.97 2.90
N LEU A 42 -5.39 -21.86 2.15
CA LEU A 42 -5.80 -20.54 2.65
C LEU A 42 -7.30 -20.29 2.45
N VAL A 43 -7.89 -20.85 1.38
CA VAL A 43 -9.34 -20.75 1.10
C VAL A 43 -10.13 -21.66 2.06
N GLU A 44 -9.62 -22.86 2.33
CA GLU A 44 -10.23 -23.83 3.25
C GLU A 44 -10.00 -23.49 4.73
N ASN A 45 -9.22 -22.44 5.02
CA ASN A 45 -8.97 -22.04 6.40
C ASN A 45 -10.26 -21.48 7.03
N THR A 46 -10.64 -22.04 8.17
CA THR A 46 -11.83 -21.63 8.95
C THR A 46 -11.55 -20.50 9.95
N ASP A 47 -10.29 -20.07 10.07
CA ASP A 47 -9.91 -18.90 10.89
C ASP A 47 -10.63 -17.64 10.36
N PRO A 48 -11.18 -16.76 11.23
CA PRO A 48 -11.90 -15.55 10.80
C PRO A 48 -11.09 -14.68 9.85
N GLN A 49 -11.66 -14.24 8.73
CA GLN A 49 -10.92 -13.44 7.74
C GLN A 49 -10.33 -12.14 8.32
N PHE A 50 -11.05 -11.55 9.29
CA PHE A 50 -10.64 -10.36 10.03
C PHE A 50 -10.25 -10.74 11.45
N GLU A 51 -9.04 -10.38 11.86
CA GLU A 51 -8.57 -10.57 13.24
C GLU A 51 -8.09 -9.24 13.83
N PHE A 52 -8.42 -9.04 15.11
CA PHE A 52 -8.19 -7.80 15.83
C PHE A 52 -7.17 -8.00 16.94
N GLY A 53 -6.22 -7.08 17.05
CA GLY A 53 -5.31 -7.02 18.17
C GLY A 53 -6.04 -6.68 19.47
N GLN A 54 -5.72 -7.40 20.54
CA GLN A 54 -6.18 -7.03 21.88
C GLN A 54 -5.65 -5.64 22.25
N PRO A 55 -6.42 -4.75 22.90
CA PRO A 55 -5.94 -3.43 23.30
C PRO A 55 -4.68 -3.50 24.16
N GLN A 56 -3.62 -2.78 23.80
CA GLN A 56 -2.36 -2.69 24.56
C GLN A 56 -1.97 -1.22 24.68
N PRO A 57 -2.53 -0.47 25.64
CA PRO A 57 -2.45 0.99 25.65
C PRO A 57 -1.02 1.54 25.68
N ILE A 58 -0.08 0.82 26.31
CA ILE A 58 1.33 1.19 26.35
C ILE A 58 1.96 1.03 24.97
N ILE A 59 1.83 -0.16 24.38
CA ILE A 59 2.43 -0.48 23.07
C ILE A 59 1.80 0.36 21.97
N ASP A 60 0.47 0.47 21.96
CA ASP A 60 -0.30 1.27 21.00
C ASP A 60 0.02 2.77 21.15
N GLY A 61 0.24 3.25 22.39
CA GLY A 61 0.67 4.61 22.66
C GLY A 61 2.08 4.90 22.12
N VAL A 62 3.02 3.97 22.30
CA VAL A 62 4.36 4.05 21.69
C VAL A 62 4.23 4.06 20.17
N GLY A 63 3.46 3.14 19.58
CA GLY A 63 3.26 3.09 18.14
C GLY A 63 2.67 4.39 17.58
N TRP A 64 1.70 4.97 18.28
CA TRP A 64 1.11 6.24 17.90
C TRP A 64 2.16 7.37 17.78
N VAL A 65 3.10 7.43 18.73
CA VAL A 65 4.22 8.39 18.74
C VAL A 65 5.19 8.12 17.60
N PHE A 66 5.55 6.85 17.36
CA PHE A 66 6.41 6.46 16.24
C PHE A 66 5.79 6.85 14.89
N GLY A 67 4.47 6.82 14.76
CA GLY A 67 3.75 7.25 13.57
C GLY A 67 3.55 8.77 13.42
N ILE A 68 4.08 9.63 14.30
CA ILE A 68 3.96 11.10 14.16
C ILE A 68 4.54 11.62 12.83
N PRO A 69 5.72 11.18 12.37
CA PRO A 69 6.27 11.61 11.09
C PRO A 69 5.31 11.35 9.93
N ASP A 70 4.69 10.17 9.85
CA ASP A 70 3.76 9.83 8.77
C ASP A 70 2.46 10.64 8.84
N LYS A 71 1.96 10.92 10.06
CA LYS A 71 0.81 11.82 10.27
C LYS A 71 1.09 13.23 9.74
N ILE A 72 2.31 13.73 9.93
CA ILE A 72 2.74 15.02 9.39
C ILE A 72 2.89 14.94 7.87
N LEU A 73 3.54 13.89 7.37
CA LEU A 73 3.80 13.68 5.95
C LEU A 73 2.51 13.62 5.12
N LEU A 74 1.50 12.91 5.62
CA LEU A 74 0.21 12.70 4.94
C LEU A 74 -0.89 13.66 5.40
N TRP A 75 -0.61 14.58 6.34
CA TRP A 75 -1.58 15.52 6.90
C TRP A 75 -2.87 14.89 7.43
N ASP A 76 -2.81 13.67 7.95
CA ASP A 76 -3.94 12.97 8.55
C ASP A 76 -3.53 12.30 9.86
N ARG A 77 -4.26 12.62 10.94
CA ARG A 77 -3.98 12.11 12.29
C ARG A 77 -4.37 10.65 12.47
N ARG A 78 -5.12 10.08 11.54
CA ARG A 78 -5.58 8.69 11.53
C ARG A 78 -4.53 7.72 10.99
N VAL A 79 -3.46 8.24 10.37
CA VAL A 79 -2.30 7.42 9.97
C VAL A 79 -1.62 6.85 11.21
N ASN A 80 -1.32 5.55 11.22
CA ASN A 80 -0.71 4.85 12.35
C ASN A 80 -1.44 5.17 13.67
N ARG A 81 -2.77 5.02 13.66
CA ARG A 81 -3.64 5.30 14.81
C ARG A 81 -3.63 4.16 15.82
N HIS A 82 -3.32 2.93 15.39
CA HIS A 82 -3.36 1.69 16.19
C HIS A 82 -4.73 1.36 16.79
N LYS A 83 -5.77 2.05 16.33
CA LYS A 83 -7.17 1.78 16.65
C LYS A 83 -7.97 1.97 15.37
N ILE A 84 -8.34 0.84 14.76
CA ILE A 84 -9.06 0.80 13.49
C ILE A 84 -10.55 0.82 13.78
N SER A 85 -11.27 1.72 13.12
CA SER A 85 -12.70 1.92 13.28
C SER A 85 -13.49 0.95 12.41
N GLU A 86 -14.75 0.74 12.78
CA GLU A 86 -15.69 -0.09 12.02
C GLU A 86 -15.82 0.37 10.55
N PRO A 87 -15.94 1.68 10.21
CA PRO A 87 -15.95 2.13 8.81
C PRO A 87 -14.77 1.64 7.96
N THR A 88 -13.54 1.66 8.49
CA THR A 88 -12.36 1.16 7.76
C THR A 88 -12.44 -0.35 7.56
N ILE A 89 -12.91 -1.08 8.57
CA ILE A 89 -13.09 -2.54 8.48
C ILE A 89 -14.18 -2.90 7.49
N SER A 90 -15.33 -2.24 7.55
CA SER A 90 -16.46 -2.45 6.63
C SER A 90 -16.05 -2.16 5.18
N ALA A 91 -15.40 -1.02 4.91
CA ALA A 91 -14.92 -0.71 3.57
C ALA A 91 -13.94 -1.78 3.04
N THR A 92 -13.07 -2.30 3.91
CA THR A 92 -12.15 -3.39 3.55
C THR A 92 -12.91 -4.68 3.26
N ALA A 93 -13.88 -5.05 4.10
CA ALA A 93 -14.71 -6.24 3.93
C ALA A 93 -15.50 -6.18 2.62
N ASP A 94 -16.17 -5.05 2.36
CA ASP A 94 -16.96 -4.81 1.15
C ASP A 94 -16.08 -4.91 -0.11
N TYR A 95 -14.86 -4.41 -0.06
CA TYR A 95 -13.91 -4.53 -1.17
C TYR A 95 -13.45 -5.97 -1.38
N LEU A 96 -13.07 -6.69 -0.32
CA LEU A 96 -12.62 -8.09 -0.42
C LEU A 96 -13.74 -9.00 -0.91
N GLU A 97 -14.97 -8.81 -0.44
CA GLU A 97 -16.15 -9.55 -0.87
C GLU A 97 -16.46 -9.25 -2.35
N HIS A 98 -16.53 -7.97 -2.73
CA HIS A 98 -16.81 -7.57 -4.11
C HIS A 98 -15.79 -8.13 -5.12
N ASN A 99 -14.54 -8.31 -4.71
CA ASN A 99 -13.48 -8.86 -5.56
C ASN A 99 -13.24 -10.37 -5.36
N ASN A 100 -14.10 -11.06 -4.61
CA ASN A 100 -14.00 -12.49 -4.32
C ASN A 100 -12.62 -12.90 -3.78
N LEU A 101 -12.20 -12.27 -2.68
CA LEU A 101 -10.88 -12.44 -2.06
C LEU A 101 -10.94 -13.16 -0.68
N PRO A 102 -11.56 -14.36 -0.56
CA PRO A 102 -11.83 -14.98 0.74
C PRO A 102 -10.58 -15.45 1.50
N HIS A 103 -9.48 -15.68 0.79
CA HIS A 103 -8.22 -16.19 1.35
C HIS A 103 -7.32 -15.09 1.96
N ILE A 104 -7.66 -13.82 1.71
CA ILE A 104 -6.90 -12.67 2.22
C ILE A 104 -7.23 -12.48 3.69
N LYS A 105 -6.22 -12.55 4.55
CA LYS A 105 -6.34 -12.26 5.99
C LYS A 105 -6.21 -10.76 6.19
N VAL A 106 -7.01 -10.18 7.08
CA VAL A 106 -6.86 -8.80 7.53
C VAL A 106 -6.54 -8.80 9.03
N ARG A 107 -5.42 -8.19 9.38
CA ARG A 107 -4.96 -8.02 10.76
C ARG A 107 -5.03 -6.56 11.16
N ALA A 108 -6.03 -6.21 11.96
CA ALA A 108 -6.21 -4.86 12.48
C ALA A 108 -5.47 -4.70 13.82
N ASN A 109 -4.36 -3.96 13.79
CA ASN A 109 -3.47 -3.70 14.94
C ASN A 109 -3.04 -4.97 15.71
N GLN A 110 -2.93 -6.10 15.02
CA GLN A 110 -2.63 -7.39 15.63
C GLN A 110 -1.18 -7.80 15.35
N TYR A 111 -0.49 -8.33 16.37
CA TYR A 111 0.83 -8.93 16.25
C TYR A 111 0.70 -10.45 16.42
N ALA A 112 0.92 -11.22 15.35
CA ALA A 112 0.71 -12.66 15.33
C ALA A 112 1.75 -13.44 14.47
N PRO A 113 3.06 -13.27 14.73
CA PRO A 113 4.13 -13.78 13.86
C PRO A 113 4.09 -15.30 13.64
N LEU A 114 3.67 -16.08 14.64
CA LEU A 114 3.53 -17.53 14.50
C LEU A 114 2.42 -17.93 13.53
N GLN A 115 1.32 -17.16 13.52
CA GLN A 115 0.24 -17.39 12.58
C GLN A 115 0.64 -16.93 11.17
N ASP A 116 1.42 -15.86 11.06
CA ASP A 116 1.95 -15.40 9.77
C ASP A 116 2.96 -16.40 9.19
N TRP A 117 3.76 -17.03 10.05
CA TRP A 117 4.58 -18.18 9.67
C TRP A 117 3.75 -19.37 9.19
N LYS A 118 2.67 -19.73 9.90
CA LYS A 118 1.73 -20.77 9.45
C LYS A 118 1.17 -20.43 8.07
N ARG A 119 0.69 -19.19 7.86
CA ARG A 119 0.16 -18.73 6.58
C ARG A 119 1.21 -18.76 5.46
N LEU A 120 2.45 -18.37 5.77
CA LEU A 120 3.57 -18.48 4.83
C LEU A 120 3.68 -19.92 4.30
N THR A 121 3.69 -20.91 5.19
CA THR A 121 3.79 -22.33 4.79
C THR A 121 2.59 -22.80 3.97
N GLN A 122 1.38 -22.30 4.27
CA GLN A 122 0.13 -22.65 3.60
C GLN A 122 -0.02 -21.98 2.22
N ASN A 123 0.68 -20.87 1.95
CA ASN A 123 0.50 -20.10 0.73
C ASN A 123 1.15 -20.76 -0.50
N THR A 124 0.44 -21.69 -1.13
CA THR A 124 0.95 -22.47 -2.27
C THR A 124 1.05 -21.71 -3.60
N THR A 125 0.53 -20.49 -3.70
CA THR A 125 0.64 -19.65 -4.92
C THR A 125 2.03 -19.02 -5.06
N VAL A 126 2.79 -18.96 -3.97
CA VAL A 126 4.20 -18.53 -3.98
C VAL A 126 5.08 -19.76 -4.05
N ALA A 127 5.87 -19.89 -5.12
CA ALA A 127 6.79 -21.02 -5.29
C ALA A 127 7.77 -21.15 -4.11
N TRP A 128 8.17 -22.38 -3.77
CA TRP A 128 8.97 -22.68 -2.59
C TRP A 128 10.26 -21.86 -2.44
N PRO A 129 11.03 -21.51 -3.52
CA PRO A 129 12.24 -20.72 -3.34
C PRO A 129 11.93 -19.32 -2.81
N TRP A 130 10.92 -18.66 -3.36
CA TRP A 130 10.49 -17.33 -2.92
C TRP A 130 9.86 -17.36 -1.52
N ARG A 131 9.04 -18.38 -1.26
CA ARG A 131 8.36 -18.57 0.03
C ARG A 131 9.36 -18.70 1.18
N TYR A 132 10.40 -19.52 1.02
CA TYR A 132 11.35 -19.79 2.10
C TYR A 132 12.60 -18.90 2.11
N THR A 133 12.74 -17.99 1.13
CA THR A 133 13.77 -16.95 1.14
C THR A 133 13.15 -15.60 1.50
N LEU A 134 12.64 -14.86 0.51
CA LEU A 134 12.03 -13.54 0.70
C LEU A 134 10.83 -13.59 1.64
N GLY A 135 10.01 -14.65 1.58
CA GLY A 135 8.89 -14.82 2.50
C GLY A 135 9.33 -15.02 3.95
N THR A 136 10.36 -15.83 4.21
CA THR A 136 10.96 -15.97 5.54
C THR A 136 11.51 -14.64 6.04
N LEU A 137 12.21 -13.88 5.19
CA LEU A 137 12.76 -12.57 5.55
C LEU A 137 11.66 -11.55 5.85
N SER A 138 10.57 -11.57 5.09
CA SER A 138 9.40 -10.71 5.31
C SER A 138 8.75 -11.01 6.66
N VAL A 139 8.40 -12.28 6.94
CA VAL A 139 7.77 -12.66 8.22
C VAL A 139 8.72 -12.41 9.41
N ALA A 140 10.01 -12.69 9.27
CA ALA A 140 11.00 -12.41 10.31
C ALA A 140 11.17 -10.90 10.55
N GLY A 141 11.15 -10.09 9.49
CA GLY A 141 11.19 -8.64 9.57
C GLY A 141 10.00 -8.09 10.36
N GLU A 142 8.78 -8.52 10.02
CA GLU A 142 7.55 -8.15 10.74
C GLU A 142 7.54 -8.65 12.18
N ALA A 143 8.16 -9.80 12.46
CA ALA A 143 8.31 -10.31 13.82
C ALA A 143 9.26 -9.45 14.67
N ILE A 144 10.40 -9.00 14.10
CA ILE A 144 11.41 -8.20 14.81
C ILE A 144 11.00 -6.74 14.93
N LEU A 145 10.41 -6.19 13.87
CA LEU A 145 9.92 -4.81 13.78
C LEU A 145 8.39 -4.83 13.70
N PRO A 146 7.70 -5.06 14.84
CA PRO A 146 6.24 -5.19 14.84
C PRO A 146 5.60 -3.91 14.33
N GLY A 147 4.80 -4.01 13.27
CA GLY A 147 4.04 -2.86 12.75
C GLY A 147 3.10 -2.24 13.78
N ARG A 148 2.74 -2.97 14.83
CA ARG A 148 2.06 -2.42 16.01
C ARG A 148 2.83 -1.29 16.71
N ILE A 149 4.16 -1.24 16.53
CA ILE A 149 5.04 -0.17 17.02
C ILE A 149 5.49 0.72 15.86
N VAL A 150 6.05 0.15 14.79
CA VAL A 150 6.64 0.95 13.71
C VAL A 150 5.60 1.53 12.74
N GLY A 151 4.36 1.05 12.80
CA GLY A 151 3.30 1.42 11.87
C GLY A 151 3.50 0.81 10.49
N GLY A 152 2.91 1.47 9.49
CA GLY A 152 3.02 1.10 8.09
C GLY A 152 2.02 0.02 7.72
N ASP A 153 0.85 0.46 7.26
CA ASP A 153 -0.10 -0.43 6.60
C ASP A 153 0.55 -1.06 5.37
N HIS A 154 0.36 -2.35 5.18
CA HIS A 154 0.91 -3.05 4.03
C HIS A 154 0.20 -4.38 3.78
N PHE A 155 0.18 -4.79 2.52
CA PHE A 155 -0.09 -6.15 2.10
C PHE A 155 1.19 -6.97 2.01
N ASN A 156 1.23 -8.09 2.73
CA ASN A 156 2.29 -9.08 2.62
C ASN A 156 1.89 -10.16 1.58
N PRO A 157 2.52 -10.18 0.38
CA PRO A 157 2.17 -11.13 -0.68
C PRO A 157 2.60 -12.57 -0.38
N PHE A 158 3.55 -12.77 0.54
CA PHE A 158 4.04 -14.10 0.91
C PHE A 158 3.08 -14.83 1.85
N THR A 159 2.34 -14.08 2.67
CA THR A 159 1.34 -14.64 3.61
C THR A 159 -0.11 -14.36 3.20
N GLN A 160 -0.33 -13.58 2.13
CA GLN A 160 -1.65 -13.13 1.69
C GLN A 160 -2.39 -12.41 2.84
N THR A 161 -1.70 -11.47 3.49
CA THR A 161 -2.18 -10.80 4.71
C THR A 161 -2.07 -9.29 4.57
N ILE A 162 -3.16 -8.58 4.87
CA ILE A 162 -3.19 -7.13 5.01
C ILE A 162 -2.98 -6.80 6.49
N HIS A 163 -1.98 -5.98 6.78
CA HIS A 163 -1.73 -5.45 8.12
C HIS A 163 -2.20 -4.00 8.17
N LEU A 164 -3.17 -3.71 9.05
CA LEU A 164 -3.75 -2.37 9.20
C LEU A 164 -3.38 -1.76 10.55
N TYR A 165 -2.82 -0.55 10.50
CA TYR A 165 -2.46 0.29 11.64
C TYR A 165 -3.04 1.71 11.52
N SER A 166 -3.39 2.15 10.31
CA SER A 166 -4.08 3.41 10.03
C SER A 166 -5.59 3.25 9.97
N ASP A 167 -6.29 4.21 10.55
CA ASP A 167 -7.75 4.24 10.56
C ASP A 167 -8.29 5.07 9.37
N ILE A 168 -7.95 4.63 8.16
CA ILE A 168 -8.25 5.35 6.92
C ILE A 168 -8.76 4.33 5.87
N PRO A 169 -10.06 4.35 5.52
CA PRO A 169 -10.61 3.48 4.48
C PRO A 169 -9.79 3.45 3.19
N ALA A 170 -9.40 4.62 2.66
CA ALA A 170 -8.60 4.68 1.43
C ALA A 170 -7.28 3.90 1.50
N VAL A 171 -6.59 3.87 2.65
CA VAL A 171 -5.35 3.08 2.83
C VAL A 171 -5.67 1.59 2.85
N ALA A 172 -6.71 1.18 3.57
CA ALA A 172 -7.08 -0.23 3.63
C ALA A 172 -7.56 -0.78 2.28
N LEU A 173 -8.28 0.03 1.49
CA LEU A 173 -8.64 -0.27 0.11
C LEU A 173 -7.40 -0.40 -0.79
N HIS A 174 -6.39 0.45 -0.60
CA HIS A 174 -5.13 0.38 -1.33
C HIS A 174 -4.39 -0.95 -1.09
N GLU A 175 -4.29 -1.38 0.18
CA GLU A 175 -3.71 -2.68 0.51
C GLU A 175 -4.54 -3.86 -0.03
N ALA A 176 -5.87 -3.73 -0.03
CA ALA A 176 -6.74 -4.72 -0.64
C ALA A 176 -6.61 -4.76 -2.17
N ALA A 177 -6.33 -3.63 -2.81
CA ALA A 177 -6.04 -3.56 -4.24
C ALA A 177 -4.69 -4.21 -4.60
N HIS A 178 -3.68 -4.11 -3.73
CA HIS A 178 -2.49 -4.95 -3.86
C HIS A 178 -2.85 -6.43 -3.80
N ALA A 179 -3.66 -6.86 -2.84
CA ALA A 179 -4.10 -8.25 -2.75
C ALA A 179 -4.78 -8.71 -4.05
N LYS A 180 -5.74 -7.92 -4.56
CA LYS A 180 -6.41 -8.15 -5.86
C LYS A 180 -5.40 -8.31 -7.00
N ASP A 181 -4.43 -7.40 -7.13
CA ASP A 181 -3.42 -7.45 -8.19
C ASP A 181 -2.53 -8.69 -8.11
N PHE A 182 -2.18 -9.14 -6.90
CA PHE A 182 -1.40 -10.36 -6.71
C PHE A 182 -2.19 -11.61 -7.09
N THR A 183 -3.50 -11.67 -6.80
CA THR A 183 -4.30 -12.86 -7.11
C THR A 183 -4.31 -13.21 -8.60
N ARG A 184 -4.29 -12.22 -9.51
CA ARG A 184 -4.30 -12.49 -10.96
C ARG A 184 -2.96 -12.96 -11.53
N ARG A 185 -1.90 -13.06 -10.72
CA ARG A 185 -0.55 -13.42 -11.20
C ARG A 185 -0.30 -14.91 -11.07
N THR A 186 0.09 -15.56 -12.15
CA THR A 186 0.54 -16.98 -12.15
C THR A 186 1.75 -17.20 -11.24
N TYR A 187 2.69 -16.24 -11.21
CA TYR A 187 3.93 -16.33 -10.45
C TYR A 187 4.00 -15.25 -9.38
N GLN A 188 3.16 -15.37 -8.34
CA GLN A 188 3.06 -14.35 -7.28
C GLN A 188 4.40 -14.08 -6.57
N GLY A 189 5.22 -15.12 -6.33
CA GLY A 189 6.54 -14.94 -5.72
C GLY A 189 7.52 -14.12 -6.57
N SER A 190 7.57 -14.37 -7.87
CA SER A 190 8.40 -13.58 -8.79
C SER A 190 7.87 -12.15 -8.94
N TYR A 191 6.55 -11.98 -8.90
CA TYR A 191 5.92 -10.66 -8.90
C TYR A 191 6.23 -9.88 -7.61
N ALA A 192 6.23 -10.53 -6.45
CA ALA A 192 6.66 -9.94 -5.18
C ALA A 192 8.13 -9.53 -5.21
N ALA A 193 9.01 -10.35 -5.80
CA ALA A 193 10.42 -10.00 -5.96
C ALA A 193 10.60 -8.79 -6.89
N ALA A 194 9.83 -8.70 -7.97
CA ALA A 194 9.87 -7.56 -8.89
C ALA A 194 9.45 -6.24 -8.23
N TYR A 195 8.52 -6.30 -7.27
CA TYR A 195 8.08 -5.13 -6.50
C TYR A 195 9.25 -4.34 -5.89
N LEU A 196 10.31 -5.03 -5.45
CA LEU A 196 11.52 -4.40 -4.87
C LEU A 196 12.23 -3.45 -5.85
N PHE A 197 12.03 -3.63 -7.16
CA PHE A 197 12.72 -2.86 -8.20
C PHE A 197 11.80 -1.90 -8.94
N VAL A 198 10.50 -2.18 -8.99
CA VAL A 198 9.51 -1.37 -9.72
C VAL A 198 8.31 -0.98 -8.85
N PRO A 199 8.49 -0.49 -7.61
CA PRO A 199 7.38 -0.26 -6.67
C PRO A 199 6.33 0.69 -7.25
N LEU A 200 6.76 1.74 -7.97
CA LEU A 200 5.87 2.74 -8.56
C LEU A 200 4.77 2.14 -9.46
N TRP A 201 5.10 1.07 -10.20
CA TRP A 201 4.12 0.36 -11.02
C TRP A 201 3.02 -0.28 -10.18
N HIS A 202 3.40 -0.95 -9.08
CA HIS A 202 2.45 -1.60 -8.19
C HIS A 202 1.57 -0.58 -7.45
N GLU A 203 2.17 0.52 -6.98
CA GLU A 203 1.45 1.61 -6.32
C GLU A 203 0.46 2.31 -7.25
N THR A 204 0.83 2.45 -8.53
CA THR A 204 -0.06 2.99 -9.56
C THR A 204 -1.27 2.10 -9.74
N LEU A 205 -1.06 0.79 -9.93
CA LEU A 205 -2.14 -0.18 -10.14
C LEU A 205 -3.11 -0.23 -8.96
N ALA A 206 -2.58 -0.30 -7.73
CA ALA A 206 -3.41 -0.33 -6.53
C ALA A 206 -4.23 0.97 -6.38
N SER A 207 -3.58 2.13 -6.49
CA SER A 207 -4.25 3.42 -6.35
C SER A 207 -5.34 3.63 -7.41
N GLN A 208 -5.05 3.31 -8.68
CA GLN A 208 -6.01 3.45 -9.78
C GLN A 208 -7.23 2.54 -9.61
N ASP A 209 -7.04 1.34 -9.07
CA ASP A 209 -8.13 0.42 -8.79
C ASP A 209 -9.02 0.91 -7.64
N VAL A 210 -8.43 1.50 -6.59
CA VAL A 210 -9.20 2.14 -5.52
C VAL A 210 -10.09 3.25 -6.10
N PHE A 211 -9.55 4.13 -6.94
CA PHE A 211 -10.38 5.16 -7.58
C PHE A 211 -11.46 4.56 -8.47
N ALA A 212 -11.16 3.51 -9.25
CA ALA A 212 -12.16 2.84 -10.08
C ALA A 212 -13.29 2.22 -9.24
N TYR A 213 -12.95 1.56 -8.14
CA TYR A 213 -13.89 0.95 -7.20
C TYR A 213 -14.82 2.00 -6.54
N LEU A 214 -14.26 3.15 -6.16
CA LEU A 214 -15.02 4.23 -5.54
C LEU A 214 -15.90 4.98 -6.55
N GLU A 215 -15.42 5.18 -7.79
CA GLU A 215 -16.21 5.78 -8.87
C GLU A 215 -17.38 4.88 -9.29
N GLU A 216 -17.18 3.57 -9.38
CA GLU A 216 -18.25 2.60 -9.66
C GLU A 216 -19.40 2.72 -8.63
N ARG A 217 -19.05 3.01 -7.37
CA ARG A 217 -20.01 3.18 -6.26
C ARG A 217 -20.56 4.59 -6.14
N GLN A 218 -20.05 5.53 -6.93
CA GLN A 218 -20.39 6.96 -6.84
C GLN A 218 -20.16 7.54 -5.43
N ASP A 219 -19.18 7.01 -4.69
CA ASP A 219 -18.87 7.43 -3.32
C ASP A 219 -17.95 8.67 -3.32
N VAL A 220 -18.55 9.82 -3.61
CA VAL A 220 -17.82 11.10 -3.68
C VAL A 220 -17.04 11.44 -2.40
N PRO A 221 -17.58 11.27 -1.17
CA PRO A 221 -16.81 11.45 0.05
C PRO A 221 -15.55 10.57 0.13
N ALA A 222 -15.66 9.30 -0.22
CA ALA A 222 -14.50 8.39 -0.23
C ALA A 222 -13.49 8.76 -1.33
N ILE A 223 -13.93 9.20 -2.51
CA ILE A 223 -13.03 9.69 -3.57
C ILE A 223 -12.25 10.91 -3.07
N ILE A 224 -12.90 11.84 -2.36
CA ILE A 224 -12.23 13.00 -1.77
C ILE A 224 -11.21 12.57 -0.70
N GLU A 225 -11.52 11.58 0.14
CA GLU A 225 -10.56 11.02 1.09
C GLU A 225 -9.37 10.38 0.36
N ALA A 226 -9.63 9.51 -0.62
CA ALA A 226 -8.60 8.85 -1.42
C ALA A 226 -7.70 9.87 -2.13
N ASN A 227 -8.27 10.94 -2.68
CA ASN A 227 -7.51 12.04 -3.27
C ASN A 227 -6.53 12.67 -2.27
N ARG A 228 -6.97 12.90 -1.03
CA ARG A 228 -6.15 13.55 0.02
C ARG A 228 -5.08 12.65 0.61
N ILE A 229 -5.21 11.33 0.47
CA ILE A 229 -4.30 10.36 1.09
C ILE A 229 -3.41 9.68 0.06
N LEU A 230 -3.98 9.14 -1.01
CA LEU A 230 -3.25 8.33 -1.99
C LEU A 230 -2.32 9.17 -2.88
N TYR A 231 -2.69 10.40 -3.25
CA TYR A 231 -1.79 11.26 -4.03
C TYR A 231 -0.50 11.65 -3.29
N PRO A 232 -0.53 12.16 -2.05
CA PRO A 232 0.70 12.44 -1.31
C PRO A 232 1.48 11.17 -0.97
N ALA A 233 0.80 10.06 -0.66
CA ALA A 233 1.47 8.76 -0.48
C ALA A 233 2.18 8.32 -1.76
N TYR A 234 1.53 8.40 -2.92
CA TYR A 234 2.14 8.14 -4.24
C TYR A 234 3.35 9.04 -4.51
N GLY A 235 3.28 10.30 -4.07
CA GLY A 235 4.40 11.25 -4.11
C GLY A 235 5.66 10.77 -3.39
N THR A 236 5.53 9.97 -2.31
CA THR A 236 6.69 9.36 -1.63
C THR A 236 7.43 8.38 -2.53
N TYR A 237 6.70 7.58 -3.31
CA TYR A 237 7.27 6.59 -4.24
C TYR A 237 7.90 7.25 -5.45
N VAL A 238 7.24 8.24 -6.04
CA VAL A 238 7.84 9.06 -7.12
C VAL A 238 9.12 9.71 -6.60
N GLY A 239 9.03 10.41 -5.46
CA GLY A 239 10.15 11.09 -4.83
C GLY A 239 11.35 10.18 -4.54
N GLY A 240 11.10 8.99 -3.98
CA GLY A 240 12.13 7.99 -3.73
C GLY A 240 12.78 7.46 -5.01
N ALA A 241 11.98 7.12 -6.02
CA ALA A 241 12.49 6.65 -7.31
C ALA A 241 13.35 7.72 -8.00
N LEU A 242 12.92 8.98 -7.98
CA LEU A 242 13.67 10.10 -8.56
C LEU A 242 14.95 10.42 -7.79
N GLY A 243 14.89 10.34 -6.45
CA GLY A 243 16.02 10.59 -5.57
C GLY A 243 17.22 9.68 -5.84
N ASN A 244 16.98 8.45 -6.32
CA ASN A 244 18.05 7.51 -6.70
C ASN A 244 18.90 8.00 -7.88
N PHE A 245 18.34 8.82 -8.78
CA PHE A 245 19.08 9.36 -9.93
C PHE A 245 19.86 10.64 -9.61
N VAL A 246 19.46 11.35 -8.56
CA VAL A 246 20.11 12.59 -8.12
C VAL A 246 20.32 12.56 -6.60
N PRO A 247 21.25 11.72 -6.09
CA PRO A 247 21.36 11.45 -4.65
C PRO A 247 21.59 12.70 -3.79
N SER A 248 22.29 13.72 -4.31
CA SER A 248 22.53 14.99 -3.61
C SER A 248 21.28 15.84 -3.39
N TYR A 249 20.18 15.55 -4.09
CA TYR A 249 18.90 16.25 -3.95
C TYR A 249 17.75 15.29 -3.59
N SER A 250 18.05 14.07 -3.12
CA SER A 250 17.05 13.04 -2.85
C SER A 250 15.98 13.50 -1.85
N LEU A 251 16.38 14.12 -0.73
CA LEU A 251 15.44 14.65 0.27
C LEU A 251 14.57 15.81 -0.25
N PRO A 252 15.13 16.87 -0.87
CA PRO A 252 14.32 17.90 -1.51
C PRO A 252 13.34 17.35 -2.56
N ILE A 253 13.77 16.40 -3.38
CA ILE A 253 12.93 15.75 -4.39
C ILE A 253 11.81 14.97 -3.72
N TYR A 254 12.13 14.18 -2.69
CA TYR A 254 11.16 13.39 -1.94
C TYR A 254 10.04 14.26 -1.37
N TYR A 255 10.39 15.29 -0.59
CA TYR A 255 9.38 16.18 -0.01
C TYR A 255 8.67 17.03 -1.08
N GLY A 256 9.38 17.44 -2.13
CA GLY A 256 8.78 18.15 -3.26
C GLY A 256 7.67 17.35 -3.93
N MET A 257 7.88 16.05 -4.15
CA MET A 257 6.88 15.15 -4.75
C MET A 257 5.70 14.89 -3.80
N VAL A 258 5.93 14.77 -2.49
CA VAL A 258 4.85 14.66 -1.50
C VAL A 258 3.99 15.93 -1.47
N ILE A 259 4.61 17.11 -1.48
CA ILE A 259 3.90 18.40 -1.54
C ILE A 259 3.09 18.52 -2.84
N ALA A 260 3.68 18.11 -3.97
CA ALA A 260 2.97 18.09 -5.25
C ALA A 260 1.77 17.14 -5.22
N GLY A 261 1.91 15.95 -4.61
CA GLY A 261 0.81 15.02 -4.39
C GLY A 261 -0.33 15.63 -3.57
N HIS A 262 0.00 16.29 -2.47
CA HIS A 262 -0.99 17.03 -1.67
C HIS A 262 -1.73 18.11 -2.46
N ALA A 263 -1.00 18.91 -3.25
CA ALA A 263 -1.59 19.96 -4.08
C ALA A 263 -2.55 19.37 -5.12
N ASN A 264 -2.14 18.29 -5.81
CA ASN A 264 -2.95 17.61 -6.82
C ASN A 264 -4.21 17.00 -6.21
N GLY A 265 -4.07 16.26 -5.11
CA GLY A 265 -5.20 15.64 -4.40
C GLY A 265 -6.23 16.67 -3.91
N ARG A 266 -5.77 17.82 -3.40
CA ARG A 266 -6.67 18.92 -2.99
C ARG A 266 -7.38 19.56 -4.17
N MET A 267 -6.65 19.87 -5.26
CA MET A 267 -7.24 20.43 -6.48
C MET A 267 -8.34 19.52 -7.05
N LEU A 268 -8.10 18.20 -7.12
CA LEU A 268 -9.10 17.23 -7.59
C LEU A 268 -10.30 17.15 -6.64
N SER A 269 -10.05 17.21 -5.33
CA SER A 269 -11.13 17.24 -4.32
C SER A 269 -12.01 18.49 -4.44
N GLU A 270 -11.46 19.63 -4.84
CA GLU A 270 -12.20 20.88 -5.02
C GLU A 270 -13.12 20.83 -6.24
N GLN A 271 -12.75 20.11 -7.29
CA GLN A 271 -13.59 19.92 -8.49
C GLN A 271 -14.83 19.05 -8.23
N MET A 272 -14.84 18.31 -7.12
CA MET A 272 -15.91 17.38 -6.74
C MET A 272 -16.85 17.95 -5.65
N ARG A 273 -16.62 19.19 -5.21
CA ARG A 273 -17.50 19.92 -4.28
C ARG A 273 -18.52 20.75 -5.06
#